data_AF-A0A2H0XW59-F1
#
_entry.id   AF-A0A2H0XW59-F1
#
_cell.length_a   1.000
_cell.length_b   1.000
_cell.length_c   1.000
_cell.angle_alpha   90.00
_cell.angle_beta   90.00
_cell.angle_gamma   90.00
#
_symmetry.space_group_name_H-M   'P 1'
#
loop_
_entity.id
_entity.type
_entity.pdbx_description
1 polymer ?
#
loop_
_entity_poly.entity_id
_entity_poly.type
_entity_poly.pdbx_seq_one_letter_code
_entity_poly.pdbx_strand_id
1 'polypeptide(L)'
;MRKTTNELHIISAIFCVGLVSLTLWVNPTFGAEAKWIKVSNIHNFFQSYGCEPEEAFILEQQAGMRWPAFYAIQDCQAARGMWIGLTNFTDVVANNKVYTHKVVHCGPRPRTEIEQNEFMPVTFKLVGRIAHSDVYVDGEPATPLVYDDIVEEYDPTMSADRMLYNVVNTEVGITFTRKTYAFSQQYNDNYFIYDFTFKNTGICSKADANGAVATHSNTLDGVYFHWQYRNAVAKEGNVEGSVINYQGNPGWGTPRSMRWGIHTMNHVIGTDPNNPYMSGKLYTDVTTIGGDWLDDDGNVIRAFYSWGGRHSEVSYDNIGS
;
A
#
# COMPACT_ATOMS: atom_id res chain seq x y z
N MET A 1 -24.51 -62.33 -2.41
CA MET A 1 -23.32 -61.61 -2.93
C MET A 1 -22.60 -60.99 -1.73
N ARG A 2 -21.75 -61.77 -1.04
CA ARG A 2 -20.97 -61.32 0.12
C ARG A 2 -19.63 -60.82 -0.41
N LYS A 3 -19.45 -59.50 -0.54
CA LYS A 3 -18.09 -58.95 -0.66
C LYS A 3 -17.43 -59.07 0.71
N THR A 4 -16.24 -59.65 0.71
CA THR A 4 -15.47 -59.98 1.91
C THR A 4 -14.95 -58.71 2.58
N THR A 5 -15.01 -58.69 3.91
CA THR A 5 -14.68 -57.55 4.79
C THR A 5 -13.29 -56.95 4.50
N ASN A 6 -12.37 -57.72 3.93
CA ASN A 6 -11.01 -57.27 3.59
C ASN A 6 -10.97 -56.26 2.42
N GLU A 7 -11.91 -56.30 1.48
CA GLU A 7 -11.95 -55.32 0.37
C GLU A 7 -12.39 -53.93 0.87
N LEU A 8 -13.21 -53.88 1.92
CA LEU A 8 -13.71 -52.64 2.50
C LEU A 8 -12.60 -51.86 3.24
N HIS A 9 -11.68 -52.57 3.90
CA HIS A 9 -10.56 -51.95 4.62
C HIS A 9 -9.51 -51.36 3.67
N ILE A 10 -9.27 -51.98 2.51
CA ILE A 10 -8.33 -51.48 1.50
C ILE A 10 -8.90 -50.24 0.81
N ILE A 11 -10.21 -50.24 0.49
CA ILE A 11 -10.87 -49.07 -0.09
C ILE A 11 -10.91 -47.91 0.90
N SER A 12 -11.14 -48.18 2.20
CA SER A 12 -11.14 -47.14 3.24
C SER A 12 -9.74 -46.55 3.51
N ALA A 13 -8.68 -47.36 3.44
CA ALA A 13 -7.30 -46.89 3.56
C ALA A 13 -6.86 -46.04 2.35
N ILE A 14 -7.24 -46.44 1.12
CA ILE A 14 -6.96 -45.67 -0.10
C ILE A 14 -7.73 -44.34 -0.10
N PHE A 15 -8.97 -44.33 0.40
CA PHE A 15 -9.76 -43.10 0.53
C PHE A 15 -9.18 -42.14 1.58
N CYS A 16 -8.66 -42.65 2.70
CA CYS A 16 -8.01 -41.83 3.74
C CYS A 16 -6.65 -41.28 3.28
N VAL A 17 -5.84 -42.07 2.55
CA VAL A 17 -4.56 -41.60 1.98
C VAL A 17 -4.82 -40.61 0.83
N GLY A 18 -5.90 -40.78 0.06
CA GLY A 18 -6.35 -39.82 -0.96
C GLY A 18 -6.85 -38.50 -0.36
N LEU A 19 -7.55 -38.53 0.78
CA LEU A 19 -7.99 -37.32 1.49
C LEU A 19 -6.83 -36.58 2.17
N VAL A 20 -5.85 -37.30 2.74
CA VAL A 20 -4.66 -36.69 3.37
C VAL A 20 -3.68 -36.14 2.33
N SER A 21 -3.65 -36.68 1.11
CA SER A 21 -2.86 -36.13 0.01
C SER A 21 -3.54 -34.96 -0.70
N LEU A 22 -4.87 -34.81 -0.62
CA LEU A 22 -5.59 -33.64 -1.11
C LEU A 22 -5.46 -32.40 -0.20
N THR A 23 -5.11 -32.55 1.08
CA THR A 23 -4.96 -31.41 2.02
C THR A 23 -3.55 -30.82 2.06
N LEU A 24 -2.58 -31.41 1.35
CA LEU A 24 -1.19 -30.94 1.32
C LEU A 24 -0.86 -29.98 0.16
N TRP A 25 -1.87 -29.53 -0.59
CA TRP A 25 -1.71 -28.56 -1.69
C TRP A 25 -2.55 -27.29 -1.50
N VAL A 26 -2.82 -26.90 -0.25
CA VAL A 26 -2.99 -25.49 0.07
C VAL A 26 -1.60 -24.92 0.28
N ASN A 27 -0.95 -24.50 -0.82
CA ASN A 27 0.05 -23.45 -0.66
C ASN A 27 -0.73 -22.25 -0.12
N PRO A 28 -0.47 -21.76 1.10
CA PRO A 28 -0.98 -20.45 1.45
C PRO A 28 -0.37 -19.50 0.42
N THR A 29 -1.21 -19.02 -0.50
CA THR A 29 -0.91 -17.77 -1.20
C THR A 29 -0.83 -16.75 -0.08
N PHE A 30 0.39 -16.43 0.34
CA PHE A 30 0.64 -15.40 1.33
C PHE A 30 0.23 -14.07 0.68
N GLY A 31 -1.05 -13.73 0.80
CA GLY A 31 -1.49 -12.35 0.67
C GLY A 31 -0.64 -11.50 1.61
N ALA A 32 -0.26 -10.31 1.17
CA ALA A 32 0.43 -9.37 2.04
C ALA A 32 -0.36 -9.22 3.34
N GLU A 33 0.29 -9.36 4.50
CA GLU A 33 -0.35 -8.92 5.74
C GLU A 33 -0.65 -7.41 5.61
N ALA A 34 -1.86 -7.02 5.99
CA ALA A 34 -2.30 -5.64 6.04
C ALA A 34 -2.84 -5.31 7.43
N LYS A 35 -2.55 -4.10 7.91
CA LYS A 35 -3.02 -3.59 9.20
C LYS A 35 -3.68 -2.25 8.99
N TRP A 36 -4.78 -2.00 9.70
CA TRP A 36 -5.39 -0.68 9.74
C TRP A 36 -4.77 0.16 10.84
N ILE A 37 -4.68 1.47 10.58
CA ILE A 37 -4.57 2.48 11.62
C ILE A 37 -5.88 3.27 11.58
N LYS A 38 -6.64 3.21 12.66
CA LYS A 38 -7.92 3.91 12.81
C LYS A 38 -7.90 4.86 14.00
N VAL A 39 -7.34 6.05 13.79
CA VAL A 39 -7.24 7.09 14.82
C VAL A 39 -7.93 8.35 14.32
N SER A 40 -8.91 8.85 15.08
CA SER A 40 -9.68 10.05 14.77
C SER A 40 -10.36 9.99 13.39
N ASN A 41 -10.19 11.01 12.56
CA ASN A 41 -10.97 11.20 11.34
C ASN A 41 -10.20 10.78 10.06
N ILE A 42 -8.96 10.29 10.19
CA ILE A 42 -8.18 9.73 9.09
C ILE A 42 -7.84 8.26 9.33
N HIS A 43 -8.39 7.39 8.51
CA HIS A 43 -8.16 5.94 8.61
C HIS A 43 -7.46 5.44 7.35
N ASN A 44 -6.39 4.66 7.51
CA ASN A 44 -5.73 4.00 6.39
C ASN A 44 -5.30 2.58 6.73
N PHE A 45 -5.24 1.72 5.73
CA PHE A 45 -4.54 0.46 5.84
C PHE A 45 -3.12 0.62 5.31
N PHE A 46 -2.24 -0.25 5.78
CA PHE A 46 -0.87 -0.37 5.31
C PHE A 46 -0.55 -1.82 5.05
N GLN A 47 0.32 -2.10 4.09
CA GLN A 47 0.77 -3.45 3.77
C GLN A 47 2.20 -3.72 4.25
N SER A 48 2.44 -4.97 4.62
CA SER A 48 3.74 -5.50 5.06
C SER A 48 4.86 -5.34 4.02
N TYR A 49 4.53 -5.22 2.74
CA TYR A 49 5.49 -4.96 1.66
C TYR A 49 6.03 -3.52 1.63
N GLY A 50 5.57 -2.63 2.51
CA GLY A 50 6.06 -1.24 2.58
C GLY A 50 5.39 -0.24 1.65
N CYS A 51 4.43 -0.70 0.83
CA CYS A 51 3.64 0.08 -0.11
C CYS A 51 2.29 -0.62 -0.36
N GLU A 52 1.31 0.14 -0.81
CA GLU A 52 -0.10 -0.25 -0.92
C GLU A 52 -0.57 -0.16 -2.39
N PRO A 53 -0.25 -1.15 -3.25
CA PRO A 53 -0.70 -1.18 -4.64
C PRO A 53 -2.23 -1.19 -4.76
N GLU A 54 -2.73 -1.02 -5.99
CA GLU A 54 -4.14 -1.29 -6.31
C GLU A 54 -4.56 -2.65 -5.79
N GLU A 55 -5.80 -2.73 -5.29
CA GLU A 55 -6.41 -3.97 -4.81
C GLU A 55 -5.59 -4.68 -3.71
N ALA A 56 -4.75 -3.91 -3.00
CA ALA A 56 -3.88 -4.39 -1.94
C ALA A 56 -4.66 -4.97 -0.74
N PHE A 57 -5.74 -4.33 -0.33
CA PHE A 57 -6.48 -4.72 0.87
C PHE A 57 -7.73 -5.52 0.55
N ILE A 58 -8.46 -5.08 -0.48
CA ILE A 58 -9.68 -5.71 -0.99
C ILE A 58 -9.57 -5.77 -2.51
N LEU A 59 -10.37 -6.64 -3.16
CA LEU A 59 -10.51 -6.69 -4.63
C LEU A 59 -11.30 -5.49 -5.16
N GLU A 60 -10.80 -4.31 -4.82
CA GLU A 60 -11.26 -3.02 -5.27
C GLU A 60 -10.10 -2.04 -5.23
N GLN A 61 -10.06 -1.17 -6.22
CA GLN A 61 -8.92 -0.29 -6.43
C GLN A 61 -8.82 0.83 -5.41
N GLN A 62 -9.94 1.30 -4.85
CA GLN A 62 -9.95 2.33 -3.82
C GLN A 62 -10.22 1.70 -2.46
N ALA A 63 -9.22 1.78 -1.60
CA ALA A 63 -9.30 1.38 -0.22
C ALA A 63 -8.34 2.23 0.62
N GLY A 64 -8.77 2.61 1.82
CA GLY A 64 -7.95 3.39 2.74
C GLY A 64 -7.90 4.88 2.39
N MET A 65 -7.05 5.60 3.12
CA MET A 65 -6.98 7.07 3.16
C MET A 65 -8.38 7.68 3.26
N ARG A 66 -9.18 7.17 4.21
CA ARG A 66 -10.53 7.64 4.46
C ARG A 66 -10.47 8.92 5.27
N TRP A 67 -11.09 9.97 4.75
CA TRP A 67 -11.33 11.21 5.47
C TRP A 67 -12.56 11.89 4.87
N PRO A 68 -13.59 12.27 5.66
CA PRO A 68 -13.74 11.99 7.09
C PRO A 68 -14.10 10.52 7.34
N ALA A 69 -13.32 9.81 8.15
CA ALA A 69 -13.36 8.35 8.22
C ALA A 69 -14.61 7.74 8.89
N PHE A 70 -15.43 8.57 9.55
CA PHE A 70 -16.70 8.16 10.15
C PHE A 70 -17.83 8.00 9.13
N TYR A 71 -17.69 8.58 7.94
CA TYR A 71 -18.63 8.35 6.86
C TYR A 71 -18.26 7.09 6.08
N ALA A 72 -19.29 6.41 5.60
CA ALA A 72 -19.10 5.24 4.76
C ALA A 72 -18.40 5.66 3.44
N ILE A 73 -17.52 4.80 2.93
CA ILE A 73 -17.04 4.84 1.53
C ILE A 73 -16.25 6.13 1.20
N GLN A 74 -15.57 6.71 2.19
CA GLN A 74 -14.67 7.86 1.98
C GLN A 74 -13.27 7.46 1.49
N ASP A 75 -13.09 6.24 0.96
CA ASP A 75 -11.78 5.74 0.53
C ASP A 75 -11.23 6.58 -0.65
N CYS A 76 -10.05 7.16 -0.47
CA CYS A 76 -9.39 8.01 -1.48
C CYS A 76 -8.10 7.40 -2.02
N GLN A 77 -7.51 6.40 -1.36
CA GLN A 77 -6.26 5.79 -1.81
C GLN A 77 -6.53 4.78 -2.91
N ALA A 78 -5.98 5.05 -4.10
CA ALA A 78 -6.03 4.13 -5.23
C ALA A 78 -4.75 3.28 -5.31
N ALA A 79 -3.59 3.89 -5.05
CA ALA A 79 -2.32 3.18 -4.93
C ALA A 79 -1.28 4.02 -4.18
N ARG A 80 -0.33 3.31 -3.56
CA ARG A 80 0.96 3.81 -3.09
C ARG A 80 2.01 2.88 -3.68
N GLY A 81 2.81 3.40 -4.59
CA GLY A 81 3.88 2.67 -5.26
C GLY A 81 5.25 3.17 -4.82
N MET A 82 6.25 2.28 -4.88
CA MET A 82 7.65 2.62 -4.69
C MET A 82 8.52 1.89 -5.70
N TRP A 83 9.53 2.59 -6.22
CA TRP A 83 10.59 2.05 -7.06
C TRP A 83 11.94 2.40 -6.46
N ILE A 84 12.86 1.46 -6.57
CA ILE A 84 14.27 1.63 -6.21
C ILE A 84 15.07 1.32 -7.46
N GLY A 85 15.66 2.35 -8.05
CA GLY A 85 16.55 2.23 -9.20
C GLY A 85 18.01 2.29 -8.76
N LEU A 86 18.88 1.61 -9.50
CA LEU A 86 20.32 1.69 -9.35
C LEU A 86 21.03 1.37 -10.67
N THR A 87 22.31 1.66 -10.74
CA THR A 87 23.14 1.41 -11.91
C THR A 87 24.20 0.35 -11.64
N ASN A 88 24.66 -0.30 -12.72
CA ASN A 88 25.79 -1.24 -12.72
C ASN A 88 25.69 -2.36 -11.67
N PHE A 89 24.51 -2.96 -11.55
CA PHE A 89 24.23 -3.97 -10.52
C PHE A 89 24.52 -5.39 -11.02
N THR A 90 25.33 -6.13 -10.27
CA THR A 90 25.50 -7.58 -10.45
C THR A 90 24.45 -8.31 -9.62
N ASP A 91 23.47 -8.87 -10.31
CA ASP A 91 22.31 -9.51 -9.69
C ASP A 91 22.61 -10.98 -9.39
N VAL A 92 22.79 -11.29 -8.10
CA VAL A 92 23.12 -12.63 -7.61
C VAL A 92 21.95 -13.62 -7.74
N VAL A 93 20.70 -13.14 -7.77
CA VAL A 93 19.53 -14.02 -7.96
C VAL A 93 19.27 -14.29 -9.44
N ALA A 94 19.78 -13.42 -10.33
CA ALA A 94 19.76 -13.61 -11.78
C ALA A 94 21.07 -14.21 -12.32
N ASN A 95 21.65 -15.20 -11.63
CA ASN A 95 22.89 -15.88 -12.03
C ASN A 95 24.09 -14.94 -12.26
N ASN A 96 24.28 -13.95 -11.39
CA ASN A 96 25.33 -12.93 -11.48
C ASN A 96 25.29 -12.10 -12.77
N LYS A 97 24.10 -11.93 -13.36
CA LYS A 97 23.93 -11.07 -14.53
C LYS A 97 24.16 -9.61 -14.14
N VAL A 98 24.92 -8.90 -14.97
CA VAL A 98 25.17 -7.46 -14.81
C VAL A 98 24.09 -6.66 -15.54
N TYR A 99 23.45 -5.76 -14.80
CA TYR A 99 22.46 -4.83 -15.33
C TYR A 99 23.03 -3.41 -15.28
N THR A 100 23.10 -2.74 -16.43
CA THR A 100 23.47 -1.32 -16.47
C THR A 100 22.49 -0.46 -15.66
N HIS A 101 21.21 -0.82 -15.68
CA HIS A 101 20.16 -0.26 -14.85
C HIS A 101 19.30 -1.40 -14.31
N LYS A 102 19.11 -1.45 -12.98
CA LYS A 102 18.18 -2.37 -12.32
C LYS A 102 17.16 -1.54 -11.57
N VAL A 103 15.91 -1.98 -11.62
CA VAL A 103 14.81 -1.39 -10.86
C VAL A 103 14.06 -2.52 -10.18
N VAL A 104 13.72 -2.31 -8.92
CA VAL A 104 12.75 -3.11 -8.19
C VAL A 104 11.62 -2.23 -7.72
N HIS A 105 10.43 -2.79 -7.56
CA HIS A 105 9.23 -2.02 -7.31
C HIS A 105 8.17 -2.75 -6.50
N CYS A 106 7.28 -1.95 -5.93
CA CYS A 106 6.06 -2.38 -5.30
C CYS A 106 4.94 -1.45 -5.76
N GLY A 107 4.04 -1.93 -6.62
CA GLY A 107 2.92 -1.17 -7.18
C GLY A 107 3.25 -0.44 -8.49
N PRO A 108 2.29 0.30 -9.09
CA PRO A 108 0.98 0.60 -8.54
C PRO A 108 -0.03 -0.52 -8.78
N ARG A 109 0.27 -1.50 -9.65
CA ARG A 109 -0.63 -2.61 -9.95
C ARG A 109 -0.48 -3.76 -8.95
N PRO A 110 -1.50 -4.64 -8.84
CA PRO A 110 -1.36 -5.87 -8.09
C PRO A 110 -0.18 -6.68 -8.64
N ARG A 111 0.60 -7.29 -7.75
CA ARG A 111 1.82 -8.02 -8.10
C ARG A 111 1.52 -9.45 -8.53
N THR A 112 2.25 -9.90 -9.53
CA THR A 112 2.46 -11.31 -9.83
C THR A 112 3.34 -11.97 -8.77
N GLU A 113 3.34 -13.30 -8.68
CA GLU A 113 4.18 -14.05 -7.74
C GLU A 113 5.68 -13.75 -7.87
N ILE A 114 6.14 -13.42 -9.08
CA ILE A 114 7.56 -13.07 -9.34
C ILE A 114 7.92 -11.75 -8.68
N GLU A 115 7.07 -10.72 -8.83
CA GLU A 115 7.28 -9.38 -8.26
C GLU A 115 7.15 -9.35 -6.73
N GLN A 116 6.53 -10.38 -6.12
CA GLN A 116 6.48 -10.55 -4.66
C GLN A 116 7.85 -10.91 -4.05
N ASN A 117 8.87 -11.19 -4.88
CA ASN A 117 10.24 -11.41 -4.43
C ASN A 117 11.09 -10.13 -4.48
N GLU A 118 10.62 -9.07 -5.15
CA GLU A 118 11.34 -7.79 -5.21
C GLU A 118 11.35 -7.05 -3.88
N PHE A 119 10.25 -7.16 -3.12
CA PHE A 119 10.06 -6.61 -1.78
C PHE A 119 9.64 -7.74 -0.85
N MET A 120 10.37 -7.93 0.23
CA MET A 120 10.32 -9.11 1.08
C MET A 120 10.10 -8.68 2.53
N PRO A 121 8.87 -8.73 3.05
CA PRO A 121 8.55 -8.31 4.41
C PRO A 121 9.33 -9.12 5.44
N VAL A 122 9.86 -8.45 6.45
CA VAL A 122 10.60 -9.05 7.57
C VAL A 122 9.85 -8.83 8.88
N THR A 123 9.35 -7.62 9.09
CA THR A 123 8.61 -7.27 10.31
C THR A 123 7.48 -6.32 9.93
N PHE A 124 6.32 -6.53 10.56
CA PHE A 124 5.16 -5.68 10.38
C PHE A 124 4.35 -5.66 11.68
N LYS A 125 4.50 -4.61 12.48
CA LYS A 125 3.85 -4.49 13.79
C LYS A 125 3.17 -3.15 13.98
N LEU A 126 2.03 -3.14 14.65
CA LEU A 126 1.37 -1.91 15.11
C LEU A 126 1.71 -1.65 16.58
N VAL A 127 2.28 -0.48 16.85
CA VAL A 127 2.59 -0.01 18.21
C VAL A 127 1.62 1.12 18.54
N GLY A 128 1.04 1.10 19.73
CA GLY A 128 0.08 2.11 20.19
C GLY A 128 0.57 2.82 21.44
N ARG A 129 0.26 4.11 21.56
CA ARG A 129 0.49 4.84 22.81
C ARG A 129 -0.45 4.37 23.92
N ILE A 130 -1.69 4.10 23.54
CA ILE A 130 -2.78 3.60 24.38
C ILE A 130 -3.63 2.61 23.57
N ALA A 131 -4.41 1.77 24.26
CA ALA A 131 -5.42 0.92 23.62
C ALA A 131 -6.51 1.77 22.94
N HIS A 132 -7.18 1.20 21.92
CA HIS A 132 -8.41 1.80 21.42
C HIS A 132 -9.51 1.71 22.48
N SER A 133 -10.51 2.59 22.38
CA SER A 133 -11.68 2.52 23.24
C SER A 133 -12.57 1.35 22.84
N ASP A 134 -12.97 0.54 23.82
CA ASP A 134 -13.98 -0.50 23.63
C ASP A 134 -15.36 0.07 23.98
N VAL A 135 -16.18 0.26 22.95
CA VAL A 135 -17.55 0.76 23.09
C VAL A 135 -18.51 -0.32 22.63
N TYR A 136 -19.45 -0.69 23.50
CA TYR A 136 -20.47 -1.70 23.22
C TYR A 136 -21.86 -1.09 23.36
N VAL A 137 -22.77 -1.47 22.46
CA VAL A 137 -24.19 -1.13 22.51
C VAL A 137 -24.97 -2.45 22.42
N ASP A 138 -25.81 -2.73 23.40
CA ASP A 138 -26.59 -3.97 23.50
C ASP A 138 -25.75 -5.27 23.41
N GLY A 139 -24.49 -5.20 23.87
CA GLY A 139 -23.56 -6.32 23.84
C GLY A 139 -22.73 -6.45 22.55
N GLU A 140 -23.02 -5.63 21.54
CA GLU A 140 -22.30 -5.63 20.27
C GLU A 140 -21.28 -4.48 20.19
N PRO A 141 -20.09 -4.68 19.58
CA PRO A 141 -19.14 -3.61 19.36
C PRO A 141 -19.74 -2.48 18.52
N ALA A 142 -19.68 -1.25 19.03
CA ALA A 142 -20.18 -0.06 18.34
C ALA A 142 -19.28 0.37 17.17
N THR A 143 -18.03 -0.11 17.14
CA THR A 143 -17.06 0.19 16.08
C THR A 143 -16.24 -1.07 15.75
N PRO A 144 -15.64 -1.17 14.55
CA PRO A 144 -14.80 -2.30 14.19
C PRO A 144 -13.37 -2.21 14.75
N LEU A 145 -13.08 -1.27 15.68
CA LEU A 145 -11.72 -1.06 16.20
C LEU A 145 -11.12 -2.32 16.85
N VAL A 146 -11.97 -3.11 17.52
CA VAL A 146 -11.61 -4.42 18.13
C VAL A 146 -11.01 -5.39 17.10
N TYR A 147 -11.38 -5.26 15.83
CA TYR A 147 -10.90 -6.14 14.75
C TYR A 147 -9.81 -5.49 13.89
N ASP A 148 -9.85 -4.17 13.75
CA ASP A 148 -9.01 -3.46 12.77
C ASP A 148 -7.78 -2.79 13.37
N ASP A 149 -7.86 -2.23 14.59
CA ASP A 149 -6.79 -1.47 15.25
C ASP A 149 -6.04 -2.32 16.29
N ILE A 150 -5.58 -3.50 15.86
CA ILE A 150 -4.93 -4.48 16.75
C ILE A 150 -3.50 -4.03 17.07
N VAL A 151 -3.33 -3.44 18.25
CA VAL A 151 -2.02 -3.03 18.78
C VAL A 151 -1.29 -4.24 19.37
N GLU A 152 -0.06 -4.47 18.92
CA GLU A 152 0.79 -5.59 19.38
C GLU A 152 1.74 -5.17 20.50
N GLU A 153 2.12 -3.89 20.54
CA GLU A 153 3.05 -3.34 21.53
C GLU A 153 2.56 -1.98 22.00
N TYR A 154 2.67 -1.73 23.31
CA TYR A 154 2.33 -0.45 23.91
C TYR A 154 3.59 0.30 24.33
N ASP A 155 3.75 1.51 23.81
CA ASP A 155 4.79 2.44 24.23
C ASP A 155 4.15 3.77 24.63
N PRO A 156 3.92 4.01 25.94
CA PRO A 156 3.27 5.23 26.40
C PRO A 156 4.14 6.49 26.23
N THR A 157 5.41 6.35 25.85
CA THR A 157 6.35 7.47 25.69
C THR A 157 6.36 8.07 24.28
N MET A 158 5.71 7.40 23.32
CA MET A 158 5.65 7.89 21.94
C MET A 158 4.82 9.16 21.81
N SER A 159 5.21 10.05 20.90
CA SER A 159 4.44 11.28 20.62
C SER A 159 3.18 11.01 19.78
N ALA A 160 3.21 10.01 18.91
CA ALA A 160 2.11 9.62 18.03
C ALA A 160 1.06 8.77 18.78
N ASP A 161 -0.14 8.63 18.25
CA ASP A 161 -1.16 7.74 18.83
C ASP A 161 -0.95 6.28 18.42
N ARG A 162 -0.50 6.10 17.19
CA ARG A 162 -0.11 4.82 16.60
C ARG A 162 1.18 4.99 15.82
N MET A 163 2.01 3.96 15.82
CA MET A 163 3.16 3.83 14.94
C MET A 163 3.15 2.43 14.33
N LEU A 164 3.06 2.35 13.02
CA LEU A 164 3.34 1.12 12.29
C LEU A 164 4.84 1.00 12.09
N TYR A 165 5.44 -0.12 12.50
CA TYR A 165 6.84 -0.43 12.29
C TYR A 165 6.97 -1.56 11.26
N ASN A 166 7.60 -1.26 10.13
CA ASN A 166 7.70 -2.17 9.01
C ASN A 166 9.15 -2.27 8.51
N VAL A 167 9.69 -3.49 8.48
CA VAL A 167 11.02 -3.77 7.92
C VAL A 167 10.86 -4.66 6.71
N VAL A 168 11.51 -4.28 5.61
CA VAL A 168 11.37 -4.95 4.31
C VAL A 168 12.75 -5.04 3.66
N ASN A 169 13.12 -6.25 3.22
CA ASN A 169 14.28 -6.45 2.35
C ASN A 169 13.86 -6.27 0.89
N THR A 170 14.80 -5.89 0.03
CA THR A 170 14.55 -5.77 -1.40
C THR A 170 15.57 -6.59 -2.19
N GLU A 171 15.21 -7.04 -3.38
CA GLU A 171 16.07 -7.91 -4.20
C GLU A 171 17.43 -7.24 -4.55
N VAL A 172 17.48 -5.91 -4.53
CA VAL A 172 18.71 -5.13 -4.77
C VAL A 172 19.61 -5.00 -3.53
N GLY A 173 19.32 -5.72 -2.44
CA GLY A 173 20.15 -5.74 -1.24
C GLY A 173 19.90 -4.58 -0.27
N ILE A 174 18.90 -3.73 -0.54
CA ILE A 174 18.51 -2.65 0.37
C ILE A 174 17.43 -3.17 1.32
N THR A 175 17.70 -3.11 2.63
CA THR A 175 16.68 -3.22 3.66
C THR A 175 16.20 -1.82 4.03
N PHE A 176 14.90 -1.60 4.04
CA PHE A 176 14.33 -0.37 4.57
C PHE A 176 13.47 -0.63 5.81
N THR A 177 13.53 0.33 6.71
CA THR A 177 12.59 0.46 7.82
C THR A 177 11.65 1.62 7.51
N ARG A 178 10.36 1.33 7.40
CA ARG A 178 9.27 2.30 7.31
C ARG A 178 8.59 2.39 8.67
N LYS A 179 8.60 3.59 9.26
CA LYS A 179 7.75 3.93 10.39
C LYS A 179 6.64 4.87 9.92
N THR A 180 5.39 4.46 10.09
CA THR A 180 4.24 5.32 9.81
C THR A 180 3.63 5.76 11.11
N TYR A 181 3.81 7.03 11.46
CA TYR A 181 3.24 7.63 12.67
C TYR A 181 1.87 8.21 12.34
N ALA A 182 0.88 7.95 13.18
CA ALA A 182 -0.44 8.55 13.09
C ALA A 182 -0.67 9.47 14.29
N PHE A 183 -1.00 10.72 14.00
CA PHE A 183 -1.31 11.72 15.01
C PHE A 183 -2.78 12.09 14.92
N SER A 184 -3.42 12.20 16.08
CA SER A 184 -4.65 12.94 16.29
C SER A 184 -4.44 13.92 17.43
N GLN A 185 -4.60 15.20 17.14
CA GLN A 185 -4.51 16.23 18.16
C GLN A 185 -5.39 17.44 17.83
N GLN A 186 -5.56 18.33 18.80
CA GLN A 186 -6.52 19.44 18.71
C GLN A 186 -6.08 20.64 17.85
N TYR A 187 -4.80 20.75 17.48
CA TYR A 187 -4.22 21.92 16.79
C TYR A 187 -4.05 21.75 15.27
N ASN A 188 -4.01 20.51 14.78
CA ASN A 188 -3.61 20.06 13.44
C ASN A 188 -4.50 18.89 12.97
N ASP A 189 -5.59 18.60 13.70
CA ASP A 189 -6.53 17.49 13.47
C ASP A 189 -5.84 16.12 13.40
N ASN A 190 -5.60 15.60 12.20
CA ASN A 190 -4.98 14.30 12.02
C ASN A 190 -4.13 14.16 10.75
N TYR A 191 -3.01 13.45 10.85
CA TYR A 191 -2.10 13.22 9.73
C TYR A 191 -1.22 11.99 9.95
N PHE A 192 -0.64 11.49 8.86
CA PHE A 192 0.40 10.47 8.88
C PHE A 192 1.76 11.09 8.57
N ILE A 193 2.80 10.67 9.30
CA ILE A 193 4.20 10.92 8.94
C ILE A 193 4.83 9.59 8.53
N TYR A 194 5.45 9.57 7.35
CA TYR A 194 6.20 8.42 6.85
C TYR A 194 7.69 8.69 7.01
N ASP A 195 8.35 7.88 7.83
CA ASP A 195 9.80 7.91 8.05
C ASP A 195 10.41 6.64 7.45
N PHE A 196 11.31 6.84 6.48
CA PHE A 196 12.01 5.75 5.80
C PHE A 196 13.51 5.84 6.07
N THR A 197 14.07 4.75 6.60
CA THR A 197 15.51 4.56 6.71
C THR A 197 15.95 3.42 5.79
N PHE A 198 16.90 3.68 4.89
CA PHE A 198 17.45 2.71 3.95
C PHE A 198 18.85 2.26 4.36
N LYS A 199 19.12 0.96 4.26
CA LYS A 199 20.43 0.37 4.53
C LYS A 199 20.75 -0.69 3.49
N ASN A 200 21.93 -0.59 2.87
CA ASN A 200 22.48 -1.69 2.07
C ASN A 200 22.90 -2.82 3.03
N THR A 201 22.12 -3.88 3.11
CA THR A 201 22.41 -5.09 3.90
C THR A 201 22.95 -6.20 3.03
N GLY A 202 22.82 -6.06 1.71
CA GLY A 202 23.19 -7.07 0.73
C GLY A 202 22.23 -8.26 0.65
N ILE A 203 21.09 -8.26 1.36
CA ILE A 203 20.13 -9.38 1.34
C ILE A 203 19.23 -9.27 0.11
N CYS A 204 19.33 -10.25 -0.80
CA CYS A 204 18.67 -10.22 -2.11
C CYS A 204 17.53 -11.22 -2.28
N SER A 205 17.34 -12.14 -1.34
CA SER A 205 16.25 -13.12 -1.43
C SER A 205 15.60 -13.41 -0.07
N LYS A 206 14.42 -14.02 -0.13
CA LYS A 206 13.87 -14.76 1.01
C LYS A 206 14.75 -15.99 1.25
N ALA A 207 14.67 -16.57 2.44
CA ALA A 207 15.27 -17.86 2.70
C ALA A 207 14.63 -18.93 1.80
N ASP A 208 15.44 -19.76 1.16
CA ASP A 208 14.96 -20.91 0.40
C ASP A 208 14.51 -22.06 1.33
N ALA A 209 14.11 -23.19 0.75
CA ALA A 209 13.67 -24.37 1.50
C ALA A 209 14.74 -24.95 2.45
N ASN A 210 16.02 -24.62 2.22
CA ASN A 210 17.15 -25.04 3.06
C ASN A 210 17.60 -23.93 4.03
N GLY A 211 16.91 -22.79 4.06
CA GLY A 211 17.25 -21.64 4.87
C GLY A 211 18.36 -20.76 4.28
N ALA A 212 18.81 -21.02 3.06
CA ALA A 212 19.85 -20.22 2.41
C ALA A 212 19.27 -18.92 1.86
N VAL A 213 20.03 -17.84 1.99
CA VAL A 213 19.67 -16.49 1.54
C VAL A 213 20.73 -16.01 0.56
N ALA A 214 20.30 -15.54 -0.61
CA ALA A 214 21.19 -14.90 -1.58
C ALA A 214 21.63 -13.53 -1.03
N THR A 215 22.93 -13.29 -1.04
CA THR A 215 23.50 -12.02 -0.56
C THR A 215 24.61 -11.49 -1.47
N HIS A 216 24.88 -10.19 -1.39
CA HIS A 216 26.07 -9.56 -1.98
C HIS A 216 26.77 -8.64 -0.98
N SER A 217 28.00 -8.24 -1.29
CA SER A 217 28.77 -7.24 -0.54
C SER A 217 29.08 -5.97 -1.34
N ASN A 218 28.43 -5.81 -2.50
CA ASN A 218 28.63 -4.69 -3.42
C ASN A 218 28.22 -3.35 -2.77
N THR A 219 28.98 -2.30 -3.10
CA THR A 219 28.50 -0.92 -2.96
C THR A 219 27.50 -0.66 -4.08
N LEU A 220 26.38 -0.01 -3.78
CA LEU A 220 25.34 0.28 -4.76
C LEU A 220 25.57 1.67 -5.35
N ASP A 221 25.65 1.75 -6.67
CA ASP A 221 25.87 2.99 -7.41
C ASP A 221 24.56 3.54 -7.97
N GLY A 222 24.46 4.87 -8.02
CA GLY A 222 23.33 5.56 -8.66
C GLY A 222 21.96 5.24 -8.06
N VAL A 223 21.90 4.97 -6.74
CA VAL A 223 20.66 4.59 -6.07
C VAL A 223 19.66 5.75 -6.08
N TYR A 224 18.45 5.48 -6.55
CA TYR A 224 17.36 6.43 -6.63
C TYR A 224 16.07 5.83 -6.08
N PHE A 225 15.36 6.59 -5.25
CA PHE A 225 14.08 6.20 -4.67
C PHE A 225 12.98 7.06 -5.29
N HIS A 226 11.93 6.40 -5.80
CA HIS A 226 10.76 7.08 -6.33
C HIS A 226 9.50 6.54 -5.64
N TRP A 227 8.65 7.44 -5.19
CA TRP A 227 7.31 7.12 -4.72
C TRP A 227 6.28 7.60 -5.72
N GLN A 228 5.21 6.84 -5.85
CA GLN A 228 4.00 7.26 -6.55
C GLN A 228 2.83 7.18 -5.59
N TYR A 229 2.26 8.32 -5.23
CA TYR A 229 1.02 8.36 -4.48
C TYR A 229 -0.12 8.70 -5.41
N ARG A 230 -1.02 7.74 -5.61
CA ARG A 230 -2.24 7.93 -6.38
C ARG A 230 -3.44 7.99 -5.47
N ASN A 231 -3.92 9.22 -5.29
CA ASN A 231 -5.22 9.48 -4.69
C ASN A 231 -6.28 9.60 -5.80
N ALA A 232 -7.50 9.22 -5.46
CA ALA A 232 -8.69 9.45 -6.24
C ALA A 232 -9.69 10.24 -5.38
N VAL A 233 -10.68 10.84 -6.05
CA VAL A 233 -11.86 11.40 -5.39
C VAL A 233 -12.53 10.34 -4.49
N ALA A 234 -13.22 10.78 -3.43
CA ALA A 234 -13.86 9.88 -2.47
C ALA A 234 -14.72 8.84 -3.18
N LYS A 235 -14.55 7.57 -2.79
CA LYS A 235 -15.21 6.43 -3.44
C LYS A 235 -16.74 6.56 -3.48
N GLU A 236 -17.36 7.19 -2.49
CA GLU A 236 -18.81 7.46 -2.44
C GLU A 236 -19.31 8.19 -3.69
N GLY A 237 -18.55 9.19 -4.15
CA GLY A 237 -18.88 9.95 -5.35
C GLY A 237 -18.91 9.10 -6.62
N ASN A 238 -18.26 7.93 -6.64
CA ASN A 238 -17.93 7.14 -7.84
C ASN A 238 -18.59 5.75 -7.89
N VAL A 239 -19.66 5.57 -7.12
CA VAL A 239 -20.48 4.35 -7.16
C VAL A 239 -21.29 4.29 -8.44
N GLU A 240 -20.97 3.34 -9.31
CA GLU A 240 -21.57 3.14 -10.63
C GLU A 240 -22.93 2.44 -10.55
N GLY A 241 -23.94 2.99 -11.26
CA GLY A 241 -25.29 2.43 -11.35
C GLY A 241 -26.31 3.16 -10.49
N SER A 242 -27.57 2.69 -10.53
CA SER A 242 -28.65 3.25 -9.70
C SER A 242 -28.36 2.99 -8.22
N VAL A 243 -27.67 3.95 -7.60
CA VAL A 243 -27.57 4.20 -6.16
C VAL A 243 -26.90 3.12 -5.30
N ILE A 244 -26.32 2.03 -5.83
CA ILE A 244 -25.68 0.96 -5.04
C ILE A 244 -24.54 0.27 -5.82
N ASN A 245 -23.35 0.10 -5.21
CA ASN A 245 -22.21 -0.62 -5.81
C ASN A 245 -22.32 -2.16 -5.68
N TYR A 246 -21.38 -2.91 -6.24
CA TYR A 246 -21.38 -4.39 -6.20
C TYR A 246 -21.24 -4.99 -4.78
N GLN A 247 -20.90 -4.18 -3.78
CA GLN A 247 -20.88 -4.54 -2.36
C GLN A 247 -22.06 -3.98 -1.56
N GLY A 248 -23.10 -3.45 -2.22
CA GLY A 248 -24.29 -2.94 -1.52
C GLY A 248 -24.16 -1.51 -0.97
N ASN A 249 -23.09 -0.79 -1.31
CA ASN A 249 -22.83 0.56 -0.78
C ASN A 249 -23.46 1.65 -1.65
N PRO A 250 -24.17 2.62 -1.07
CA PRO A 250 -24.76 3.72 -1.83
C PRO A 250 -23.71 4.74 -2.30
N GLY A 251 -24.06 5.50 -3.33
CA GLY A 251 -23.25 6.63 -3.77
C GLY A 251 -23.90 7.42 -4.89
N TRP A 252 -23.15 8.31 -5.53
CA TRP A 252 -23.75 9.42 -6.30
C TRP A 252 -24.08 9.08 -7.76
N GLY A 253 -23.90 7.83 -8.17
CA GLY A 253 -24.23 7.39 -9.53
C GLY A 253 -23.31 7.94 -10.61
N THR A 254 -22.13 8.48 -10.24
CA THR A 254 -21.15 8.92 -11.25
C THR A 254 -20.39 7.71 -11.83
N PRO A 255 -19.88 7.82 -13.07
CA PRO A 255 -19.16 6.73 -13.70
C PRO A 255 -17.91 6.34 -12.89
N ARG A 256 -17.67 5.04 -12.80
CA ARG A 256 -16.44 4.48 -12.23
C ARG A 256 -15.18 5.07 -12.87
N SER A 257 -15.24 5.59 -14.09
CA SER A 257 -14.11 6.23 -14.78
C SER A 257 -13.58 7.51 -14.09
N MET A 258 -14.35 8.13 -13.20
CA MET A 258 -13.95 9.37 -12.51
C MET A 258 -12.86 9.17 -11.44
N ARG A 259 -12.63 7.94 -10.96
CA ARG A 259 -11.49 7.59 -10.11
C ARG A 259 -10.18 7.28 -10.87
N TRP A 260 -10.08 7.65 -12.15
CA TRP A 260 -8.96 7.24 -13.02
C TRP A 260 -8.33 8.34 -13.87
N GLY A 261 -7.09 8.07 -14.30
CA GLY A 261 -6.45 8.69 -15.45
C GLY A 261 -6.40 10.21 -15.36
N ILE A 262 -6.98 10.90 -16.34
CA ILE A 262 -7.04 12.37 -16.41
C ILE A 262 -7.82 13.02 -15.25
N HIS A 263 -8.64 12.24 -14.55
CA HIS A 263 -9.42 12.69 -13.38
C HIS A 263 -8.67 12.45 -12.06
N THR A 264 -7.47 11.87 -12.11
CA THR A 264 -6.56 11.70 -10.97
C THR A 264 -5.18 12.16 -11.39
N MET A 265 -4.95 13.46 -11.46
CA MET A 265 -3.65 13.96 -11.90
C MET A 265 -2.65 13.86 -10.75
N ASN A 266 -1.82 12.81 -10.76
CA ASN A 266 -0.68 12.71 -9.84
C ASN A 266 0.39 13.69 -10.29
N HIS A 267 0.64 14.72 -9.50
CA HIS A 267 1.78 15.59 -9.74
C HIS A 267 2.78 15.48 -8.58
N VAL A 268 4.06 15.35 -8.94
CA VAL A 268 5.19 15.47 -8.02
C VAL A 268 5.81 16.82 -8.30
N ILE A 269 5.65 17.74 -7.36
CA ILE A 269 6.34 19.04 -7.36
C ILE A 269 7.71 18.84 -6.71
N GLY A 270 8.78 19.36 -7.32
CA GLY A 270 10.11 19.46 -6.73
C GLY A 270 11.06 18.29 -7.02
N THR A 271 11.28 17.94 -8.29
CA THR A 271 12.15 16.80 -8.64
C THR A 271 13.65 17.09 -8.49
N ASP A 272 14.10 18.34 -8.69
CA ASP A 272 15.48 18.78 -8.43
C ASP A 272 15.51 20.03 -7.51
N PRO A 273 15.93 19.90 -6.24
CA PRO A 273 16.01 21.04 -5.33
C PRO A 273 17.07 22.07 -5.75
N ASN A 274 18.04 21.69 -6.60
CA ASN A 274 19.07 22.58 -7.10
C ASN A 274 18.70 23.20 -8.46
N ASN A 275 17.65 22.70 -9.12
CA ASN A 275 17.16 23.20 -10.41
C ASN A 275 15.63 23.10 -10.49
N PRO A 276 14.91 23.85 -9.66
CA PRO A 276 13.46 23.76 -9.64
C PRO A 276 12.84 24.21 -10.97
N TYR A 277 11.89 23.45 -11.47
CA TYR A 277 11.20 23.76 -12.72
C TYR A 277 10.15 24.83 -12.48
N MET A 278 10.50 26.12 -12.56
CA MET A 278 9.59 27.20 -12.15
C MET A 278 8.47 27.52 -13.15
N SER A 279 8.59 27.13 -14.42
CA SER A 279 7.51 27.15 -15.42
C SER A 279 7.95 26.55 -16.75
N GLY A 280 7.01 25.99 -17.51
CA GLY A 280 7.17 25.87 -18.96
C GLY A 280 5.92 25.38 -19.68
N LYS A 281 5.92 25.57 -21.00
CA LYS A 281 4.83 25.18 -21.90
C LYS A 281 5.04 23.73 -22.34
N LEU A 282 4.25 22.81 -21.78
CA LEU A 282 4.21 21.42 -22.26
C LEU A 282 3.31 21.25 -23.51
N TYR A 283 2.39 22.19 -23.75
CA TYR A 283 1.46 22.18 -24.88
C TYR A 283 1.33 23.59 -25.47
N THR A 284 1.06 23.69 -26.77
CA THR A 284 0.92 24.96 -27.49
C THR A 284 -0.19 25.86 -26.93
N ASP A 285 -1.14 25.27 -26.21
CA ASP A 285 -2.42 25.91 -25.86
C ASP A 285 -2.61 26.04 -24.33
N VAL A 286 -1.65 25.61 -23.51
CA VAL A 286 -1.73 25.72 -22.04
C VAL A 286 -0.64 26.63 -21.52
N THR A 287 -1.03 27.70 -20.83
CA THR A 287 -0.13 28.79 -20.43
C THR A 287 0.76 28.46 -19.24
N THR A 288 0.40 27.48 -18.40
CA THR A 288 1.23 27.01 -17.27
C THR A 288 0.65 25.72 -16.72
N ILE A 289 1.41 24.62 -16.71
CA ILE A 289 1.11 23.44 -15.88
C ILE A 289 2.40 23.01 -15.18
N GLY A 290 2.31 22.78 -13.87
CA GLY A 290 3.27 21.98 -13.12
C GLY A 290 4.65 22.61 -12.93
N GLY A 291 4.70 23.83 -12.40
CA GLY A 291 5.94 24.37 -11.84
C GLY A 291 6.22 23.84 -10.43
N ASP A 292 7.48 23.88 -10.00
CA ASP A 292 7.87 23.65 -8.63
C ASP A 292 7.34 24.78 -7.74
N TRP A 293 6.67 24.43 -6.64
CA TRP A 293 6.10 25.37 -5.67
C TRP A 293 7.06 25.52 -4.50
N LEU A 294 7.13 26.75 -3.99
CA LEU A 294 7.97 27.10 -2.85
C LEU A 294 7.10 27.29 -1.60
N ASP A 295 7.64 27.00 -0.42
CA ASP A 295 7.03 27.38 0.86
C ASP A 295 7.21 28.88 1.12
N ASP A 296 6.68 29.36 2.26
CA ASP A 296 6.77 30.78 2.66
C ASP A 296 8.23 31.25 2.85
N ASP A 297 9.16 30.32 3.05
CA ASP A 297 10.59 30.56 3.20
C ASP A 297 11.37 30.40 1.86
N GLY A 298 10.68 30.10 0.76
CA GLY A 298 11.27 29.94 -0.56
C GLY A 298 11.88 28.56 -0.85
N ASN A 299 11.65 27.55 0.01
CA ASN A 299 12.14 26.19 -0.20
C ASN A 299 11.19 25.39 -1.09
N VAL A 300 11.75 24.51 -1.93
CA VAL A 300 10.95 23.63 -2.80
C VAL A 300 10.09 22.68 -1.98
N ILE A 301 8.77 22.76 -2.17
CA ILE A 301 7.80 21.84 -1.57
C ILE A 301 7.80 20.54 -2.35
N ARG A 302 8.06 19.42 -1.66
CA ARG A 302 7.90 18.08 -2.21
C ARG A 302 6.59 17.46 -1.74
N ALA A 303 5.54 17.65 -2.55
CA ALA A 303 4.20 17.15 -2.26
C ALA A 303 3.61 16.38 -3.44
N PHE A 304 2.77 15.39 -3.11
CA PHE A 304 1.89 14.71 -4.06
C PHE A 304 0.48 15.22 -3.84
N TYR A 305 -0.14 15.71 -4.90
CA TYR A 305 -1.57 16.02 -4.90
C TYR A 305 -2.22 15.32 -6.09
N SER A 306 -3.50 14.99 -5.93
CA SER A 306 -4.35 14.51 -6.99
C SER A 306 -5.55 15.44 -7.05
N TRP A 307 -5.87 15.92 -8.25
CA TRP A 307 -7.04 16.76 -8.46
C TRP A 307 -7.93 16.13 -9.53
N GLY A 308 -9.25 16.34 -9.38
CA GLY A 308 -10.24 16.01 -10.41
C GLY A 308 -10.21 17.04 -11.53
N GLY A 309 -9.61 16.70 -12.67
CA GLY A 309 -9.63 17.55 -13.87
C GLY A 309 -11.05 18.03 -14.22
N ARG A 310 -11.18 19.28 -14.69
CA ARG A 310 -12.46 19.83 -15.16
C ARG A 310 -13.03 18.96 -16.26
N HIS A 311 -14.24 18.41 -16.06
CA HIS A 311 -14.93 17.62 -17.08
C HIS A 311 -15.78 18.55 -17.95
N SER A 312 -15.63 18.48 -19.28
CA SER A 312 -16.26 19.43 -20.23
C SER A 312 -17.79 19.42 -20.23
N GLU A 313 -18.40 18.35 -19.72
CA GLU A 313 -19.86 18.17 -19.67
C GLU A 313 -20.46 18.37 -18.28
N VAL A 314 -19.64 18.66 -17.26
CA VAL A 314 -20.11 18.88 -15.88
C VAL A 314 -20.12 20.38 -15.61
N SER A 315 -21.28 20.95 -15.34
CA SER A 315 -21.48 22.39 -15.12
C SER A 315 -21.06 22.88 -13.72
N TYR A 316 -20.55 21.98 -12.88
CA TYR A 316 -20.16 22.26 -11.49
C TYR A 316 -18.66 21.96 -11.29
N ASP A 317 -17.95 22.86 -10.59
CA ASP A 317 -16.57 22.66 -10.14
C ASP A 317 -16.54 21.61 -9.01
N ASN A 318 -16.44 20.34 -9.37
CA ASN A 318 -16.30 19.28 -8.38
C ASN A 318 -14.82 19.09 -8.02
N ILE A 319 -14.35 19.91 -7.07
CA ILE A 319 -13.31 19.51 -6.12
C ILE A 319 -14.02 19.22 -4.80
N GLY A 320 -14.17 17.93 -4.46
CA GLY A 320 -14.44 17.48 -3.10
C GLY A 320 -15.68 18.04 -2.40
N SER A 321 -16.86 17.98 -3.03
CA SER A 321 -18.11 17.92 -2.25
C SER A 321 -18.27 16.55 -1.63
#